data_AF-A0A945E779-F1
#
_entry.id   AF-A0A945E779-F1
#
_cell.length_a   1.000
_cell.length_b   1.000
_cell.length_c   1.000
_cell.angle_alpha   90.00
_cell.angle_beta   90.00
_cell.angle_gamma   90.00
#
_symmetry.space_group_name_H-M   'P 1'
#
loop_
_entity.id
_entity.type
_entity.pdbx_description
1 polymer ?
#
loop_
_entity_poly.entity_id
_entity_poly.type
_entity_poly.pdbx_seq_one_letter_code
_entity_poly.pdbx_strand_id
1 'polypeptide(L)' 'MRSETGSSGFVPPPYPFEVPVEVRDLADAMEGGAVDLSRGVPCDPVPDVVATALAESDPARPYPPTIGTPELLDAV' A
#
# COMPACT_ATOMS: atom_id res chain seq x y z
N MET A 1 4.44 -51.85 -13.81
CA MET A 1 3.35 -51.26 -13.01
C MET A 1 3.84 -49.89 -12.54
N ARG A 2 3.54 -48.82 -13.29
CA ARG A 2 3.90 -47.45 -12.92
C ARG A 2 2.60 -46.76 -12.51
N SER A 3 2.54 -46.35 -11.25
CA SER A 3 1.36 -45.74 -10.62
C SER A 3 1.02 -44.41 -11.28
N GLU A 4 -0.27 -44.23 -11.57
CA GLU A 4 -0.83 -43.01 -12.11
C GLU A 4 -1.12 -41.97 -11.01
N THR A 5 -0.79 -40.73 -11.38
CA THR A 5 -1.42 -39.44 -11.02
C THR A 5 -1.54 -39.06 -9.54
N GLY A 6 -0.49 -38.41 -9.04
CA GLY A 6 -0.63 -37.44 -7.95
C GLY A 6 -1.44 -36.23 -8.44
N SER A 7 -2.59 -35.96 -7.81
CA SER A 7 -3.37 -34.75 -8.03
C SER A 7 -2.49 -33.54 -7.76
N SER A 8 -2.35 -32.62 -8.72
CA SER A 8 -1.77 -31.31 -8.45
C SER A 8 -2.66 -30.61 -7.41
N GLY A 9 -2.07 -30.14 -6.31
CA GLY A 9 -2.80 -29.41 -5.28
C GLY A 9 -3.47 -28.14 -5.81
N PHE A 10 -4.41 -27.60 -5.06
CA PHE A 10 -5.05 -26.33 -5.39
C PHE A 10 -4.00 -25.21 -5.50
N VAL A 11 -3.97 -24.55 -6.66
CA VAL A 11 -3.17 -23.34 -6.88
C VAL A 11 -4.12 -22.16 -6.66
N PRO A 12 -3.97 -21.38 -5.58
CA PRO A 12 -4.80 -20.21 -5.40
C PRO A 12 -4.59 -19.23 -6.55
N PRO A 13 -5.65 -18.54 -6.98
CA PRO A 13 -5.50 -17.46 -7.94
C PRO A 13 -4.58 -16.38 -7.35
N PRO A 14 -3.94 -15.56 -8.20
CA PRO A 14 -3.21 -14.40 -7.72
C PRO A 14 -4.14 -13.53 -6.86
N TYR A 15 -3.60 -12.98 -5.78
CA TYR A 15 -4.36 -12.12 -4.89
C TYR A 15 -4.81 -10.87 -5.69
N PRO A 16 -6.12 -10.54 -5.71
CA PRO A 16 -6.59 -9.37 -6.41
C PRO A 16 -6.26 -8.14 -5.56
N PHE A 17 -5.19 -7.44 -5.92
CA PHE A 17 -4.80 -6.18 -5.26
C PHE A 17 -5.76 -5.03 -5.53
N GLU A 18 -6.62 -5.15 -6.54
CA GLU A 18 -7.54 -4.11 -6.98
C GLU A 18 -8.99 -4.59 -6.96
N VAL A 19 -9.89 -3.70 -6.56
CA VAL A 19 -11.34 -3.88 -6.77
C VAL A 19 -11.59 -3.85 -8.29
N PRO A 20 -12.36 -4.81 -8.85
CA PRO A 20 -12.70 -4.82 -10.26
C PRO A 20 -13.32 -3.49 -10.70
N VAL A 21 -12.89 -2.96 -11.84
CA VAL A 21 -13.31 -1.64 -12.34
C VAL A 21 -14.82 -1.58 -12.52
N GLU A 22 -15.44 -2.68 -12.91
CA GLU A 22 -16.88 -2.79 -13.15
C GLU A 22 -17.71 -2.53 -11.89
N VAL A 23 -17.17 -2.90 -10.71
CA VAL A 23 -17.84 -2.65 -9.42
C VAL A 23 -17.81 -1.17 -9.07
N ARG A 24 -16.72 -0.48 -9.41
CA ARG A 24 -16.54 0.97 -9.19
C ARG A 24 -17.45 1.75 -10.13
N ASP A 25 -17.44 1.42 -11.42
CA ASP A 25 -18.27 2.05 -12.45
C ASP A 25 -19.77 1.97 -12.11
N LEU A 26 -20.23 0.81 -11.62
CA LEU A 26 -21.62 0.64 -11.20
C LEU A 26 -21.98 1.50 -9.99
N ALA A 27 -21.10 1.55 -8.99
CA ALA A 27 -21.33 2.33 -7.78
C ALA A 27 -21.30 3.84 -8.05
N ASP A 28 -20.41 4.31 -8.93
CA ASP A 28 -20.30 5.73 -9.33
C ASP A 28 -21.53 6.22 -10.11
N ALA A 29 -22.29 5.31 -10.73
CA ALA A 29 -23.56 5.64 -11.37
C ALA A 29 -24.71 5.86 -10.37
N MET A 30 -24.54 5.50 -9.09
CA MET A 30 -25.54 5.71 -8.04
C MET A 30 -25.40 7.10 -7.40
N GLU A 31 -26.51 7.66 -6.91
CA GLU A 31 -26.47 8.91 -6.14
C GLU A 31 -25.60 8.73 -4.88
N GLY A 32 -24.54 9.52 -4.77
CA GLY A 32 -23.54 9.42 -3.69
C GLY A 32 -22.30 8.58 -4.02
N GLY A 33 -22.29 7.82 -5.12
CA GLY A 33 -21.12 7.09 -5.62
C GLY A 33 -20.63 5.94 -4.72
N ALA A 34 -19.40 5.48 -4.96
CA ALA A 34 -18.76 4.44 -4.14
C ALA A 34 -18.11 5.01 -2.86
N VAL A 35 -18.23 4.28 -1.75
CA VAL A 35 -17.37 4.46 -0.56
C VAL A 35 -16.28 3.39 -0.58
N ASP A 36 -15.07 3.76 -0.98
CA ASP A 36 -13.93 2.83 -1.07
C ASP A 36 -13.29 2.58 0.30
N LEU A 37 -13.62 1.45 0.92
CA LEU A 37 -13.03 0.97 2.17
C LEU A 37 -11.96 -0.12 1.95
N SER A 38 -11.56 -0.35 0.70
CA SER A 38 -10.55 -1.37 0.36
C SER A 38 -9.11 -0.84 0.51
N ARG A 39 -8.95 0.49 0.51
CA ARG A 39 -7.65 1.15 0.60
C ARG A 39 -7.40 1.72 1.98
N GLY A 40 -6.35 1.24 2.64
CA GLY A 40 -5.89 1.73 3.95
C GLY A 40 -4.96 2.94 3.86
N VAL A 41 -4.98 3.70 2.77
CA VAL A 41 -4.16 4.90 2.63
C VAL A 41 -4.91 6.11 3.19
N PRO A 42 -4.25 7.02 3.91
CA PRO A 42 -4.87 8.26 4.36
C PRO A 42 -5.40 9.07 3.16
N CYS A 43 -6.57 9.69 3.33
CA CYS A 43 -7.21 10.53 2.30
C CYS A 43 -6.93 12.03 2.50
N ASP A 44 -6.36 12.40 3.63
CA ASP A 44 -6.03 13.77 3.99
C ASP A 44 -4.71 14.24 3.35
N PRO A 45 -4.52 15.57 3.18
CA PRO A 45 -3.25 16.12 2.70
C PRO A 45 -2.09 15.80 3.65
N VAL A 46 -0.88 15.64 3.08
CA VAL A 46 0.34 15.53 3.87
C VAL A 46 0.51 16.78 4.73
N PRO A 47 0.80 16.66 6.05
CA PRO A 47 1.02 17.83 6.90
C PRO A 47 2.16 18.73 6.41
N ASP A 48 1.96 20.06 6.47
CA ASP A 48 2.91 21.06 5.95
C ASP A 48 4.31 20.94 6.54
N VAL A 49 4.43 20.58 7.82
CA VAL A 49 5.71 20.38 8.50
C VAL A 49 6.53 19.26 7.85
N VAL A 50 5.86 18.20 7.40
CA VAL A 50 6.50 17.06 6.72
C VAL A 50 6.88 17.46 5.30
N ALA A 51 5.98 18.10 4.57
CA ALA A 51 6.25 18.56 3.21
C ALA A 51 7.44 19.53 3.16
N THR A 52 7.52 20.46 4.11
CA THR A 52 8.62 21.43 4.23
C THR A 52 9.95 20.73 4.52
N ALA A 53 9.99 19.84 5.52
CA ALA A 53 11.21 19.12 5.88
C ALA A 53 11.77 18.23 4.74
N LEU A 54 10.87 17.66 3.92
CA LEU A 54 11.26 16.85 2.76
C LEU A 54 11.70 17.69 1.55
N ALA A 55 11.26 18.94 1.45
CA ALA A 55 11.65 19.84 0.36
C ALA A 55 13.08 20.39 0.50
N GLU A 56 13.69 20.31 1.69
CA GLU A 56 15.05 20.75 1.92
C GLU A 56 16.08 19.82 1.25
N SER A 57 16.83 20.37 0.29
CA SER A 57 17.87 19.63 -0.43
C SER A 57 19.09 19.39 0.45
N ASP A 58 19.24 18.16 0.96
CA ASP A 58 20.49 17.69 1.56
C ASP A 58 21.19 16.72 0.60
N PRO A 59 22.29 17.13 -0.06
CA PRO A 59 22.96 16.33 -1.08
C PRO A 59 23.80 15.18 -0.51
N ALA A 60 23.96 15.03 0.80
CA ALA A 60 24.82 14.01 1.39
C ALA A 60 24.15 13.28 2.58
N ARG A 61 23.00 12.62 2.35
CA ARG A 61 22.46 11.67 3.33
C ARG A 61 23.10 10.29 3.13
N PRO A 62 24.06 9.85 3.96
CA PRO A 62 24.45 8.44 4.01
C PRO A 62 23.24 7.59 4.40
N TYR A 63 23.31 6.28 4.18
CA TYR A 63 22.26 5.37 4.65
C TYR A 63 22.04 5.56 6.16
N PRO A 64 20.78 5.67 6.62
CA PRO A 64 20.49 5.78 8.04
C PRO A 64 20.95 4.51 8.77
N PRO A 65 21.25 4.60 10.07
CA PRO A 65 21.59 3.42 10.86
C PRO A 65 20.44 2.41 10.86
N THR A 66 20.74 1.12 10.90
CA THR A 66 19.73 0.04 10.96
C THR A 66 18.75 0.19 12.12
N ILE A 67 19.21 0.78 13.24
CA ILE A 67 18.39 1.02 14.43
C ILE A 67 17.58 2.34 14.38
N GLY A 68 17.76 3.16 13.33
CA GLY A 68 17.25 4.53 13.28
C GLY A 68 18.27 5.57 13.78
N THR A 69 17.91 6.86 13.66
CA THR A 69 18.72 7.97 14.21
C THR A 69 18.36 8.21 15.67
N PRO A 70 19.32 8.66 16.52
CA PRO A 70 19.03 9.01 17.91
C PRO A 70 17.89 10.04 18.03
N GLU A 71 17.89 11.05 17.16
CA GLU A 71 16.86 12.10 17.16
C GLU A 71 15.46 11.55 16.89
N LEU A 72 15.33 10.52 16.05
CA LEU A 72 14.04 9.87 15.79
C LEU A 72 13.63 8.98 16.96
N LEU A 73 14.59 8.24 17.54
CA LEU A 73 14.32 7.33 18.66
C LEU A 73 13.92 8.08 19.93
N ASP A 74 14.47 9.26 20.19
CA ASP A 74 14.12 10.09 21.35
C ASP A 74 12.76 10.81 21.17
N ALA A 75 12.28 10.94 19.93
CA ALA A 75 11.04 11.65 19.60
C ALA A 75 9.78 10.77 19.63
N VAL A 76 9.93 9.44 19.72
CA VAL A 76 8.84 8.44 19.75
C VAL A 76 8.64 7.83 21.12
#